data_AF-A0A7W7ZAQ0-F1
#
_entry.id   AF-A0A7W7ZAQ0-F1
#
_cell.length_a   1.000
_cell.length_b   1.000
_cell.length_c   1.000
_cell.angle_alpha   90.00
_cell.angle_beta   90.00
_cell.angle_gamma   90.00
#
_symmetry.space_group_name_H-M   'P 1'
#
loop_
_entity.id
_entity.type
_entity.pdbx_description
1 polymer ?
#
loop_
_entity_poly.entity_id
_entity_poly.type
_entity_poly.pdbx_seq_one_letter_code
_entity_poly.pdbx_strand_id
1 'polypeptide(L)'
;MSTRWKLSEDTTQELLAFPETGMGFQFVEGVSNYVRMQLLVFNAEIAYDVTDLQLSDEKGPAAILLNGVRLIEGMRNAAETDNTLSLSSMTVAPPRVVGGGGPAAPPSGPSASVAPPSGLVKSYSLTARRMFYRFSAYNPDKRVNPLNGNFAAGTYATTDSDHPLVTSGFAAVGRYALPNVLSAFYRYQIAAPRSTRVTTGTVAPAFGQSGGGVEALFASAVSNGQSPPVVFPIPED
;
A
#
# COMPACT_ATOMS: atom_id res chain seq x y z
N MET A 1 19.91 12.97 8.18
CA MET A 1 19.00 12.45 9.24
C MET A 1 17.61 12.43 8.64
N SER A 2 16.84 11.36 8.85
CA SER A 2 15.44 11.35 8.38
C SER A 2 14.65 12.38 9.19
N THR A 3 13.62 12.95 8.58
CA THR A 3 12.73 13.90 9.24
C THR A 3 11.29 13.42 9.03
N ARG A 4 10.46 13.67 10.03
CA ARG A 4 9.04 13.32 10.05
C ARG A 4 8.21 14.60 10.04
N TRP A 5 7.24 14.67 9.13
CA TRP A 5 6.28 15.77 9.04
C TRP A 5 4.85 15.27 9.09
N LYS A 6 3.96 16.15 9.55
CA LYS A 6 2.56 16.11 9.17
C LYS A 6 2.40 16.81 7.81
N LEU A 7 1.61 16.25 6.91
CA LEU A 7 1.31 16.89 5.63
C LEU A 7 0.30 18.03 5.82
N SER A 8 0.39 19.04 4.96
CA SER A 8 -0.65 20.06 4.83
C SER A 8 -1.94 19.45 4.29
N GLU A 9 -3.08 20.12 4.50
CA GLU A 9 -4.37 19.64 4.01
C GLU A 9 -4.40 19.57 2.48
N ASP A 10 -3.86 20.58 1.79
CA ASP A 10 -3.81 20.61 0.32
C ASP A 10 -3.01 19.42 -0.24
N THR A 11 -1.82 19.17 0.33
CA THR A 11 -0.99 18.01 -0.04
C THR A 11 -1.69 16.69 0.28
N THR A 12 -2.41 16.62 1.41
CA THR A 12 -3.21 15.44 1.78
C THR A 12 -4.29 15.15 0.75
N GLN A 13 -5.06 16.17 0.35
CA GLN A 13 -6.13 16.03 -0.66
C GLN A 13 -5.59 15.62 -2.03
N GLU A 14 -4.47 16.21 -2.45
CA GLU A 14 -3.82 15.83 -3.70
C GLU A 14 -3.31 14.38 -3.67
N LEU A 15 -2.69 13.93 -2.56
CA LEU A 15 -2.26 12.55 -2.41
C LEU A 15 -3.40 11.52 -2.39
N LEU A 16 -4.56 11.89 -1.84
CA LEU A 16 -5.74 11.03 -1.84
C LEU A 16 -6.32 10.82 -3.25
N ALA A 17 -6.03 11.72 -4.19
CA ALA A 17 -6.40 11.56 -5.60
C ALA A 17 -5.48 10.57 -6.35
N PHE A 18 -4.26 10.34 -5.86
CA PHE A 18 -3.36 9.34 -6.41
C PHE A 18 -3.63 7.95 -5.84
N PRO A 19 -3.32 6.86 -6.58
CA PRO A 19 -3.37 5.52 -6.04
C PRO A 19 -2.34 5.32 -4.92
N GLU A 20 -2.61 4.36 -4.03
CA GLU A 20 -1.62 3.93 -3.05
C GLU A 20 -0.52 3.10 -3.73
N THR A 21 0.66 3.03 -3.11
CA THR A 21 1.70 2.08 -3.50
C THR A 21 1.38 0.69 -2.94
N GLY A 22 0.81 0.65 -1.73
CA GLY A 22 0.23 -0.52 -1.09
C GLY A 22 -0.69 -0.08 0.05
N MET A 23 -1.28 -1.02 0.77
CA MET A 23 -2.30 -0.70 1.78
C MET A 23 -1.79 0.29 2.85
N GLY A 24 -2.36 1.50 2.89
CA GLY A 24 -2.08 2.49 3.92
C GLY A 24 -0.82 3.34 3.71
N PHE A 25 -0.12 3.22 2.58
CA PHE A 25 1.06 4.04 2.31
C PHE A 25 1.27 4.37 0.82
N GLN A 26 2.02 5.45 0.58
CA GLN A 26 2.46 5.92 -0.72
C GLN A 26 3.95 6.25 -0.69
N PHE A 27 4.69 5.82 -1.71
CA PHE A 27 6.01 6.40 -2.00
C PHE A 27 5.82 7.58 -2.94
N VAL A 28 6.28 8.74 -2.53
CA VAL A 28 6.05 10.01 -3.22
C VAL A 28 7.38 10.67 -3.50
N GLU A 29 7.59 11.12 -4.73
CA GLU A 29 8.61 12.11 -5.03
C GLU A 29 7.94 13.46 -5.20
N GLY A 30 8.48 14.49 -4.57
CA GLY A 30 7.92 15.84 -4.65
C GLY A 30 8.99 16.91 -4.41
N VAL A 31 8.60 18.16 -4.54
CA VAL A 31 9.46 19.33 -4.29
C VAL A 31 8.90 20.15 -3.14
N SER A 32 9.74 20.41 -2.13
CA SER A 32 9.47 21.32 -1.02
C SER A 32 10.62 22.33 -0.92
N ASN A 33 10.31 23.62 -0.86
CA ASN A 33 11.32 24.69 -0.79
C ASN A 33 12.44 24.55 -1.83
N TYR A 34 12.08 24.21 -3.08
CA TYR A 34 13.00 23.95 -4.20
C TYR A 34 13.93 22.74 -4.05
N VAL A 35 13.75 21.93 -3.00
CA VAL A 35 14.49 20.68 -2.78
C VAL A 35 13.60 19.51 -3.19
N ARG A 36 14.14 18.62 -4.03
CA ARG A 36 13.47 17.36 -4.38
C ARG A 36 13.61 16.39 -3.22
N MET A 37 12.52 15.76 -2.85
CA MET A 37 12.43 14.83 -1.73
C MET A 37 11.81 13.51 -2.20
N GLN A 38 12.30 12.41 -1.63
CA GLN A 38 11.66 11.11 -1.68
C GLN A 38 11.04 10.82 -0.31
N LEU A 39 9.75 10.53 -0.30
CA LEU A 39 8.96 10.43 0.91
C LEU A 39 8.24 9.08 0.97
N LEU A 40 8.26 8.49 2.16
CA LEU A 40 7.33 7.45 2.55
C LEU A 40 6.18 8.08 3.33
N VAL A 41 4.99 8.08 2.75
CA VAL A 41 3.80 8.71 3.32
C VAL A 41 2.83 7.64 3.83
N PHE A 42 2.50 7.69 5.11
CA PHE A 42 1.48 6.85 5.72
C PHE A 42 0.15 7.59 5.85
N ASN A 43 -0.94 6.88 5.54
CA ASN A 43 -2.31 7.38 5.67
C ASN A 43 -2.55 8.73 4.96
N ALA A 44 -1.77 9.07 3.93
CA ALA A 44 -1.75 10.41 3.33
C ALA A 44 -1.58 11.58 4.32
N GLU A 45 -1.04 11.34 5.53
CA GLU A 45 -0.98 12.34 6.61
C GLU A 45 0.42 12.50 7.20
N ILE A 46 1.16 11.40 7.38
CA ILE A 46 2.49 11.44 8.01
C ILE A 46 3.53 11.07 6.95
N ALA A 47 4.48 11.96 6.71
CA ALA A 47 5.56 11.74 5.75
C ALA A 47 6.91 11.58 6.46
N TYR A 48 7.70 10.62 6.00
CA TYR A 48 9.09 10.41 6.39
C TYR A 48 10.02 10.70 5.22
N ASP A 49 11.06 11.49 5.45
CA ASP A 49 12.14 11.67 4.48
C ASP A 49 12.93 10.38 4.34
N VAL A 50 12.94 9.83 3.13
CA VAL A 50 13.71 8.63 2.79
C VAL A 50 14.81 8.90 1.75
N THR A 51 15.02 10.16 1.37
CA THR A 51 15.96 10.58 0.32
C THR A 51 17.38 10.08 0.59
N ASP A 52 17.85 10.18 1.84
CA ASP A 52 19.20 9.81 2.23
C ASP A 52 19.36 8.34 2.67
N LEU A 53 18.29 7.54 2.63
CA LEU A 53 18.33 6.15 3.11
C LEU A 53 18.98 5.18 2.12
N GLN A 54 19.39 5.66 0.94
CA GLN A 54 20.09 4.87 -0.09
C GLN A 54 19.36 3.55 -0.41
N LEU A 55 18.03 3.59 -0.54
CA LEU A 55 17.26 2.38 -0.84
C LEU A 55 17.70 1.80 -2.18
N SER A 56 17.87 0.48 -2.23
CA SER A 56 18.27 -0.24 -3.44
C SER A 56 17.05 -0.66 -4.26
N ASP A 57 17.12 -0.52 -5.58
CA ASP A 57 16.11 -1.05 -6.51
C ASP A 57 16.27 -2.57 -6.78
N GLU A 58 17.30 -3.19 -6.20
CA GLU A 58 17.55 -4.61 -6.33
C GLU A 58 16.45 -5.44 -5.64
N LYS A 59 16.01 -6.51 -6.32
CA LYS A 59 14.90 -7.37 -5.89
C LYS A 59 15.35 -8.62 -5.12
N GLY A 60 16.65 -8.72 -4.80
CA GLY A 60 17.21 -9.85 -4.06
C GLY A 60 16.80 -9.85 -2.58
N PRO A 61 16.76 -11.01 -1.89
CA PRO A 61 16.39 -11.09 -0.48
C PRO A 61 17.24 -10.19 0.43
N ALA A 62 18.55 -10.09 0.15
CA ALA A 62 19.46 -9.24 0.90
C ALA A 62 19.11 -7.76 0.77
N ALA A 63 18.82 -7.28 -0.44
CA ALA A 63 18.41 -5.91 -0.70
C ALA A 63 17.05 -5.58 -0.04
N ILE A 64 16.09 -6.51 -0.08
CA ILE A 64 14.78 -6.36 0.56
C ILE A 64 14.91 -6.21 2.08
N LEU A 65 15.76 -7.04 2.70
CA LEU A 65 16.05 -6.96 4.13
C LEU A 65 16.78 -5.66 4.48
N LEU A 66 17.81 -5.30 3.72
CA LEU A 66 18.59 -4.09 3.95
C LEU A 66 17.75 -2.81 3.81
N ASN A 67 16.89 -2.73 2.78
CA ASN A 67 15.94 -1.64 2.62
C ASN A 67 14.98 -1.56 3.81
N GLY A 68 14.50 -2.71 4.31
CA GLY A 68 13.66 -2.77 5.50
C GLY A 68 14.34 -2.21 6.74
N VAL A 69 15.58 -2.65 7.01
CA VAL A 69 16.38 -2.15 8.15
C VAL A 69 16.60 -0.64 8.03
N ARG A 70 17.01 -0.15 6.86
CA ARG A 70 17.25 1.28 6.61
C ARG A 70 16.00 2.13 6.81
N LEU A 71 14.85 1.66 6.34
CA LEU A 71 13.56 2.35 6.56
C LEU A 71 13.20 2.40 8.05
N ILE A 72 13.27 1.27 8.74
CA ILE A 72 12.91 1.20 10.17
C ILE A 72 13.85 2.08 11.01
N GLU A 73 15.16 2.03 10.75
CA GLU A 73 16.14 2.88 11.42
C GLU A 73 15.93 4.36 11.09
N GLY A 74 15.68 4.68 9.81
CA GLY A 74 15.34 6.03 9.36
C GLY A 74 14.13 6.58 10.10
N MET A 75 13.03 5.82 10.12
CA MET A 75 11.79 6.21 10.81
C MET A 75 11.96 6.32 12.33
N ARG A 76 12.71 5.40 12.95
CA ARG A 76 12.96 5.42 14.40
C ARG A 76 13.77 6.65 14.82
N ASN A 77 14.74 7.05 14.00
CA ASN A 77 15.63 8.16 14.28
C ASN A 77 15.15 9.48 13.65
N ALA A 78 13.95 9.49 13.07
CA ALA A 78 13.43 10.66 12.37
C ALA A 78 13.14 11.79 13.38
N ALA A 79 13.69 12.98 13.11
CA ALA A 79 13.36 14.17 13.89
C ALA A 79 11.91 14.58 13.58
N GLU A 80 11.08 14.75 14.60
CA GLU A 80 9.72 15.27 14.44
C GLU A 80 9.77 16.79 14.27
N THR A 81 8.95 17.30 13.35
CA THR A 81 8.82 18.73 13.11
C THR A 81 7.39 19.18 13.35
N ASP A 82 7.24 20.33 13.98
CA ASP A 82 5.92 20.92 14.28
C ASP A 82 5.27 21.59 13.05
N ASN A 83 6.06 21.83 12.00
CA ASN A 83 5.59 22.43 10.76
C ASN A 83 4.94 21.40 9.85
N THR A 84 3.91 21.82 9.11
CA THR A 84 3.35 21.00 8.05
C THR A 84 4.23 21.03 6.80
N LEU A 85 4.27 19.90 6.10
CA LEU A 85 4.95 19.78 4.81
C LEU A 85 3.96 20.03 3.66
N SER A 86 4.29 21.00 2.82
CA SER A 86 3.62 21.22 1.54
C SER A 86 4.52 20.78 0.40
N LEU A 87 3.97 19.97 -0.50
CA LEU A 87 4.67 19.47 -1.66
C LEU A 87 4.10 20.08 -2.94
N SER A 88 4.97 20.22 -3.92
CA SER A 88 4.64 20.59 -5.29
C SER A 88 5.23 19.58 -6.25
N SER A 89 4.67 19.50 -7.47
CA SER A 89 5.15 18.58 -8.52
C SER A 89 5.22 17.12 -8.07
N MET A 90 4.18 16.65 -7.38
CA MET A 90 4.17 15.31 -6.80
C MET A 90 4.02 14.23 -7.88
N THR A 91 4.78 13.16 -7.69
CA THR A 91 4.63 11.90 -8.43
C THR A 91 4.63 10.76 -7.42
N VAL A 92 3.76 9.78 -7.64
CA VAL A 92 3.65 8.60 -6.77
C VAL A 92 4.28 7.42 -7.48
N ALA A 93 5.09 6.64 -6.75
CA ALA A 93 5.66 5.40 -7.24
C ALA A 93 4.54 4.48 -7.75
N PRO A 94 4.78 3.68 -8.80
CA PRO A 94 3.75 2.86 -9.40
C PRO A 94 3.12 1.92 -8.35
N PRO A 95 1.81 1.63 -8.47
CA PRO A 95 1.16 0.66 -7.61
C PRO A 95 1.88 -0.69 -7.67
N ARG A 96 1.97 -1.44 -6.56
CA ARG A 96 2.56 -2.80 -6.56
C ARG A 96 1.88 -3.76 -7.54
N VAL A 97 0.60 -3.54 -7.80
CA VAL A 97 -0.21 -4.33 -8.71
C VAL A 97 -0.43 -3.54 -10.00
N VAL A 98 0.48 -3.69 -10.98
CA VAL A 98 0.32 -3.08 -12.32
C VAL A 98 -0.09 -4.16 -13.33
N GLY A 99 -1.30 -4.04 -13.87
CA GLY A 99 -1.75 -4.84 -15.01
C GLY A 99 -1.07 -4.36 -16.29
N GLY A 100 0.08 -4.92 -16.64
CA GLY A 100 0.85 -4.46 -17.80
C GLY A 100 2.02 -5.37 -18.19
N GLY A 101 1.83 -6.68 -18.15
CA GLY A 101 2.79 -7.63 -18.74
C GLY A 101 2.43 -7.88 -20.21
N GLY A 102 3.02 -7.12 -21.12
CA GLY A 102 3.19 -7.61 -22.50
C GLY A 102 4.01 -8.91 -22.48
N PRO A 103 3.84 -9.81 -23.46
CA PRO A 103 4.57 -11.08 -23.48
C PRO A 103 6.08 -10.79 -23.44
N ALA A 104 6.75 -11.30 -22.40
CA ALA A 104 8.21 -11.36 -22.40
C ALA A 104 8.66 -12.16 -23.63
N ALA A 105 9.55 -11.59 -24.43
CA ALA A 105 10.13 -12.29 -25.56
C ALA A 105 10.78 -13.60 -25.05
N PRO A 106 10.53 -14.75 -25.70
CA PRO A 106 11.06 -16.02 -25.23
C PRO A 106 12.59 -16.02 -25.32
N PRO A 107 13.31 -16.58 -24.33
CA PRO A 107 14.72 -16.85 -24.48
C PRO A 107 14.93 -17.95 -25.53
N SER A 108 15.81 -17.67 -26.50
CA SER A 108 16.24 -18.61 -27.53
C SER A 108 17.10 -19.72 -26.91
N GLY A 109 16.49 -20.86 -26.54
CA GLY A 109 17.22 -22.03 -26.02
C GLY A 109 16.31 -23.27 -25.87
N PRO A 110 16.84 -24.50 -26.04
CA PRO A 110 16.04 -25.66 -26.41
C PRO A 110 15.28 -26.28 -25.22
N SER A 111 13.98 -26.50 -25.42
CA SER A 111 13.08 -27.41 -24.70
C SER A 111 13.37 -27.67 -23.22
N ALA A 112 13.01 -26.71 -22.38
CA ALA A 112 12.45 -26.98 -21.05
C ALA A 112 10.98 -26.55 -21.10
N SER A 113 10.08 -27.33 -20.50
CA SER A 113 8.65 -27.00 -20.41
C SER A 113 8.50 -25.54 -19.97
N VAL A 114 7.92 -24.71 -20.86
CA VAL A 114 7.67 -23.29 -20.61
C VAL A 114 6.84 -23.21 -19.33
N ALA A 115 7.45 -22.73 -18.24
CA ALA A 115 6.67 -22.31 -17.08
C ALA A 115 5.69 -21.24 -17.59
N PRO A 116 4.37 -21.37 -17.35
CA PRO A 116 3.41 -20.42 -17.86
C PRO A 116 3.80 -19.00 -17.40
N PRO A 117 3.55 -17.97 -18.23
CA PRO A 117 3.83 -16.58 -17.87
C PRO A 117 3.16 -16.28 -16.53
N SER A 118 3.86 -15.59 -15.61
CA SER A 118 3.40 -15.42 -14.23
C SER A 118 1.98 -14.81 -14.18
N GLY A 119 0.99 -15.67 -13.93
CA GLY A 119 -0.44 -15.32 -13.87
C GLY A 119 -0.87 -14.61 -12.58
N LEU A 120 0.07 -13.98 -11.87
CA LEU A 120 -0.13 -13.54 -10.48
C LEU A 120 -0.72 -12.13 -10.35
N VAL A 121 -0.98 -11.42 -11.45
CA VAL A 121 -1.72 -10.15 -11.45
C VAL A 121 -2.83 -10.22 -12.50
N LYS A 122 -4.07 -9.93 -12.09
CA LYS A 122 -5.24 -9.98 -12.97
C LYS A 122 -6.16 -8.79 -12.75
N SER A 123 -6.42 -8.04 -13.81
CA SER A 123 -7.46 -7.01 -13.85
C SER A 123 -8.76 -7.60 -14.39
N TYR A 124 -9.87 -7.36 -13.70
CA TYR A 124 -11.19 -7.82 -14.13
C TYR A 124 -12.31 -6.98 -13.52
N SER A 125 -13.50 -7.06 -14.11
CA SER A 125 -14.73 -6.54 -13.52
C SER A 125 -15.42 -7.62 -12.70
N LEU A 126 -15.91 -7.27 -11.52
CA LEU A 126 -16.66 -8.18 -10.68
C LEU A 126 -17.96 -8.63 -11.37
N THR A 127 -18.23 -9.93 -11.37
CA THR A 127 -19.48 -10.50 -11.92
C THR A 127 -20.65 -10.40 -10.95
N ALA A 128 -20.36 -10.31 -9.65
CA ALA A 128 -21.32 -10.14 -8.56
C ALA A 128 -20.74 -9.23 -7.47
N ARG A 129 -21.58 -8.83 -6.50
CA ARG A 129 -21.09 -8.12 -5.31
C ARG A 129 -20.10 -9.01 -4.56
N ARG A 130 -18.96 -8.46 -4.15
CA ARG A 130 -17.95 -9.16 -3.35
C ARG A 130 -17.47 -8.31 -2.18
N MET A 131 -16.97 -9.01 -1.17
CA MET A 131 -16.37 -8.39 0.00
C MET A 131 -14.85 -8.37 -0.13
N PHE A 132 -14.25 -7.31 0.41
CA PHE A 132 -12.82 -7.11 0.53
C PHE A 132 -12.53 -6.51 1.90
N TYR A 133 -11.28 -6.58 2.34
CA TYR A 133 -10.91 -6.14 3.68
C TYR A 133 -9.66 -5.28 3.63
N ARG A 134 -9.69 -4.15 4.33
CA ARG A 134 -8.53 -3.27 4.44
C ARG A 134 -8.06 -3.27 5.89
N PHE A 135 -6.81 -3.65 6.11
CA PHE A 135 -6.12 -3.55 7.38
C PHE A 135 -5.40 -2.21 7.46
N SER A 136 -5.63 -1.47 8.53
CA SER A 136 -5.05 -0.15 8.73
C SER A 136 -4.56 0.00 10.17
N ALA A 137 -3.48 0.75 10.37
CA ALA A 137 -3.06 1.17 11.70
C ALA A 137 -3.80 2.44 12.16
N TYR A 138 -4.64 3.02 11.31
CA TYR A 138 -5.26 4.32 11.52
C TYR A 138 -6.77 4.21 11.61
N ASN A 139 -7.35 4.98 12.53
CA ASN A 139 -8.77 5.26 12.60
C ASN A 139 -8.94 6.72 13.07
N PRO A 140 -9.33 7.65 12.17
CA PRO A 140 -9.80 7.41 10.81
C PRO A 140 -8.69 7.05 9.80
N ASP A 141 -8.99 6.14 8.89
CA ASP A 141 -8.21 5.92 7.66
C ASP A 141 -8.58 7.00 6.63
N LYS A 142 -7.61 7.78 6.14
CA LYS A 142 -7.85 8.93 5.26
C LYS A 142 -8.37 8.54 3.88
N ARG A 143 -8.26 7.26 3.49
CA ARG A 143 -8.91 6.78 2.26
C ARG A 143 -10.42 6.70 2.40
N VAL A 144 -10.97 6.70 3.62
CA VAL A 144 -12.41 6.80 3.86
C VAL A 144 -12.82 8.26 3.74
N ASN A 145 -13.62 8.57 2.73
CA ASN A 145 -14.17 9.91 2.54
C ASN A 145 -15.12 10.24 3.71
N PRO A 146 -14.91 11.35 4.43
CA PRO A 146 -15.70 11.67 5.63
C PRO A 146 -17.15 12.07 5.34
N LEU A 147 -17.47 12.45 4.09
CA LEU A 147 -18.81 12.92 3.70
C LEU A 147 -19.73 11.77 3.30
N ASN A 148 -19.22 10.81 2.52
CA ASN A 148 -20.02 9.71 1.99
C ASN A 148 -19.62 8.33 2.55
N GLY A 149 -18.56 8.27 3.36
CA GLY A 149 -18.06 7.04 3.97
C GLY A 149 -17.39 6.07 3.00
N ASN A 150 -17.30 6.37 1.70
CA ASN A 150 -16.72 5.48 0.70
C ASN A 150 -15.20 5.56 0.68
N PHE A 151 -14.56 4.48 0.21
CA PHE A 151 -13.13 4.49 -0.06
C PHE A 151 -12.83 5.22 -1.36
N ALA A 152 -11.76 6.02 -1.37
CA ALA A 152 -11.23 6.70 -2.54
C ALA A 152 -10.82 5.71 -3.65
N ALA A 153 -10.72 6.22 -4.88
CA ALA A 153 -10.11 5.45 -5.96
C ALA A 153 -8.63 5.17 -5.65
N GLY A 154 -8.10 4.06 -6.17
CA GLY A 154 -6.71 3.67 -5.97
C GLY A 154 -6.41 3.10 -4.58
N THR A 155 -7.44 2.77 -3.79
CA THR A 155 -7.31 2.09 -2.51
C THR A 155 -6.91 0.63 -2.68
N TYR A 156 -5.99 0.19 -1.82
CA TYR A 156 -5.62 -1.21 -1.64
C TYR A 156 -6.43 -1.88 -0.52
N ALA A 157 -6.73 -3.15 -0.74
CA ALA A 157 -7.36 -4.07 0.20
C ALA A 157 -6.85 -5.50 -0.04
N THR A 158 -7.29 -6.45 0.79
CA THR A 158 -7.16 -7.89 0.57
C THR A 158 -8.50 -8.50 0.16
N THR A 159 -8.45 -9.71 -0.40
CA THR A 159 -9.66 -10.44 -0.81
C THR A 159 -10.33 -11.14 0.37
N ASP A 160 -11.62 -11.42 0.22
CA ASP A 160 -12.39 -12.25 1.16
C ASP A 160 -11.78 -13.65 1.37
N SER A 161 -11.09 -14.21 0.38
CA SER A 161 -10.44 -15.51 0.54
C SER A 161 -9.12 -15.46 1.30
N ASP A 162 -8.43 -14.31 1.31
CA ASP A 162 -7.09 -14.18 1.89
C ASP A 162 -7.12 -13.59 3.31
N HIS A 163 -8.13 -12.75 3.61
CA HIS A 163 -8.28 -12.15 4.94
C HIS A 163 -8.33 -13.13 6.13
N PRO A 164 -8.90 -14.35 6.03
CA PRO A 164 -8.95 -15.28 7.18
C PRO A 164 -7.57 -15.83 7.56
N LEU A 165 -6.58 -15.73 6.65
CA LEU A 165 -5.20 -16.14 6.88
C LEU A 165 -4.41 -15.09 7.67
N VAL A 166 -5.02 -13.93 7.93
CA VAL A 166 -4.47 -12.86 8.75
C VAL A 166 -5.10 -12.97 10.13
N THR A 167 -4.32 -13.44 11.10
CA THR A 167 -4.78 -13.68 12.49
C THR A 167 -4.48 -12.53 13.44
N SER A 168 -3.59 -11.60 13.07
CA SER A 168 -3.23 -10.43 13.86
C SER A 168 -2.79 -9.26 12.97
N GLY A 169 -2.78 -8.04 13.51
CA GLY A 169 -2.34 -6.87 12.74
C GLY A 169 -0.86 -6.93 12.34
N PHE A 170 0.00 -7.65 13.09
CA PHE A 170 1.36 -7.95 12.65
C PHE A 170 1.40 -9.00 11.53
N ALA A 171 0.50 -9.99 11.55
CA ALA A 171 0.34 -10.90 10.43
C ALA A 171 -0.06 -10.14 9.15
N ALA A 172 -0.88 -9.08 9.28
CA ALA A 172 -1.21 -8.21 8.15
C ALA A 172 0.03 -7.48 7.61
N VAL A 173 0.86 -6.90 8.50
CA VAL A 173 2.11 -6.24 8.12
C VAL A 173 3.05 -7.17 7.35
N GLY A 174 3.25 -8.39 7.85
CA GLY A 174 4.10 -9.38 7.19
C GLY A 174 3.54 -9.87 5.86
N ARG A 175 2.25 -10.25 5.85
CA ARG A 175 1.56 -10.84 4.69
C ARG A 175 1.38 -9.85 3.54
N TYR A 176 1.13 -8.58 3.84
CA TYR A 176 0.98 -7.52 2.83
C TYR A 176 2.23 -6.65 2.67
N ALA A 177 3.35 -7.08 3.27
CA ALA A 177 4.65 -6.42 3.21
C ALA A 177 4.55 -4.90 3.41
N LEU A 178 3.90 -4.49 4.50
CA LEU A 178 3.66 -3.08 4.82
C LEU A 178 4.92 -2.47 5.46
N PRO A 179 5.27 -1.21 5.15
CA PRO A 179 6.43 -0.54 5.76
C PRO A 179 6.12 -0.06 7.20
N ASN A 180 5.03 -0.53 7.78
CA ASN A 180 4.55 -0.03 9.06
C ASN A 180 5.29 -0.70 10.22
N VAL A 181 5.78 0.11 11.16
CA VAL A 181 6.32 -0.35 12.45
C VAL A 181 5.20 -0.70 13.44
N LEU A 182 3.98 -0.23 13.20
CA LEU A 182 2.79 -0.49 13.99
C LEU A 182 1.97 -1.65 13.41
N SER A 183 1.32 -2.38 14.31
CA SER A 183 0.31 -3.37 13.97
C SER A 183 -0.89 -2.71 13.26
N ALA A 184 -1.47 -3.38 12.27
CA ALA A 184 -2.71 -2.94 11.64
C ALA A 184 -3.93 -3.29 12.52
N PHE A 185 -4.27 -2.40 13.46
CA PHE A 185 -5.29 -2.60 14.49
C PHE A 185 -6.73 -2.50 13.99
N TYR A 186 -6.98 -1.91 12.84
CA TYR A 186 -8.32 -1.68 12.32
C TYR A 186 -8.54 -2.48 11.06
N ARG A 187 -9.66 -3.22 11.01
CA ARG A 187 -10.12 -3.91 9.81
C ARG A 187 -11.39 -3.24 9.30
N TYR A 188 -11.27 -2.65 8.13
CA TYR A 188 -12.39 -2.11 7.37
C TYR A 188 -12.90 -3.17 6.41
N GLN A 189 -14.22 -3.19 6.21
CA GLN A 189 -14.87 -4.05 5.24
C GLN A 189 -15.27 -3.21 4.03
N ILE A 190 -14.99 -3.69 2.83
CA ILE A 190 -15.31 -3.01 1.57
C ILE A 190 -16.34 -3.87 0.83
N ALA A 191 -17.48 -3.26 0.50
CA ALA A 191 -18.55 -3.90 -0.26
C ALA A 191 -18.50 -3.44 -1.72
N ALA A 192 -17.78 -4.18 -2.56
CA ALA A 192 -17.64 -3.84 -3.96
C ALA A 192 -18.83 -4.40 -4.78
N PRO A 193 -19.64 -3.55 -5.44
CA PRO A 193 -20.76 -4.00 -6.26
C PRO A 193 -20.30 -4.73 -7.54
N ARG A 194 -21.24 -5.39 -8.22
CA ARG A 194 -21.02 -5.92 -9.58
C ARG A 194 -20.47 -4.80 -10.48
N SER A 195 -19.65 -5.17 -11.46
CA SER A 195 -18.99 -4.30 -12.44
C SER A 195 -17.81 -3.47 -11.92
N THR A 196 -17.56 -3.43 -10.61
CA THR A 196 -16.36 -2.79 -10.04
C THR A 196 -15.10 -3.34 -10.70
N ARG A 197 -14.23 -2.46 -11.21
CA ARG A 197 -12.93 -2.86 -11.77
C ARG A 197 -11.93 -3.02 -10.64
N VAL A 198 -11.36 -4.22 -10.55
CA VAL A 198 -10.37 -4.58 -9.54
C VAL A 198 -9.17 -5.19 -10.24
N THR A 199 -7.98 -4.86 -9.76
CA THR A 199 -6.77 -5.62 -10.11
C THR A 199 -6.28 -6.36 -8.88
N THR A 200 -6.20 -7.67 -8.95
CA THR A 200 -5.71 -8.50 -7.85
C THR A 200 -4.32 -9.05 -8.15
N GLY A 201 -3.51 -9.24 -7.13
CA GLY A 201 -2.28 -10.03 -7.28
C GLY A 201 -1.60 -10.42 -5.98
N THR A 202 -0.54 -11.22 -6.10
CA THR A 202 0.26 -11.64 -4.94
C THR A 202 1.23 -10.55 -4.52
N VAL A 203 1.30 -10.27 -3.22
CA VAL A 203 2.20 -9.28 -2.65
C VAL A 203 3.64 -9.78 -2.69
N ALA A 204 4.52 -9.02 -3.33
CA ALA A 204 5.95 -9.28 -3.32
C ALA A 204 6.59 -8.95 -1.96
N PRO A 205 7.63 -9.66 -1.53
CA PRO A 205 8.39 -9.31 -0.33
C PRO A 205 8.97 -7.90 -0.45
N ALA A 206 8.89 -7.11 0.62
CA ALA A 206 9.35 -5.72 0.68
C ALA A 206 9.54 -5.27 2.12
N PHE A 207 10.40 -4.27 2.35
CA PHE A 207 10.58 -3.63 3.66
C PHE A 207 10.95 -4.61 4.79
N GLY A 208 11.75 -5.63 4.48
CA GLY A 208 12.09 -6.70 5.42
C GLY A 208 10.93 -7.65 5.77
N GLN A 209 9.79 -7.54 5.08
CA GLN A 209 8.63 -8.40 5.26
C GLN A 209 8.54 -9.46 4.16
N SER A 210 7.97 -10.62 4.49
CA SER A 210 7.88 -11.77 3.58
C SER A 210 6.88 -11.60 2.44
N GLY A 211 5.82 -10.81 2.61
CA GLY A 211 4.73 -10.71 1.65
C GLY A 211 3.95 -12.03 1.51
N GLY A 212 3.46 -12.31 0.30
CA GLY A 212 2.76 -13.56 -0.06
C GLY A 212 1.24 -13.53 0.11
N GLY A 213 0.67 -12.43 0.62
CA GLY A 213 -0.78 -12.20 0.61
C GLY A 213 -1.35 -11.95 -0.77
N VAL A 214 -2.67 -11.85 -0.86
CA VAL A 214 -3.38 -11.43 -2.07
C VAL A 214 -3.96 -10.04 -1.87
N GLU A 215 -3.47 -9.07 -2.62
CA GLU A 215 -3.99 -7.70 -2.62
C GLU A 215 -4.93 -7.45 -3.79
N ALA A 216 -5.82 -6.48 -3.61
CA ALA A 216 -6.78 -5.96 -4.56
C ALA A 216 -6.67 -4.43 -4.61
N LEU A 217 -6.49 -3.89 -5.81
CA LEU A 217 -6.49 -2.46 -6.11
C LEU A 217 -7.79 -2.07 -6.81
N PHE A 218 -8.50 -1.09 -6.26
CA PHE A 218 -9.72 -0.55 -6.85
C PHE A 218 -9.41 0.62 -7.78
N ALA A 219 -9.83 0.53 -9.05
CA ALA A 219 -9.61 1.60 -10.02
C ALA A 219 -10.54 2.82 -9.81
N SER A 220 -11.63 2.65 -9.07
CA SER A 220 -12.63 3.67 -8.77
C SER A 220 -12.97 3.66 -7.29
N ALA A 221 -13.60 4.73 -6.80
CA ALA A 221 -14.14 4.75 -5.45
C ALA A 221 -15.09 3.56 -5.21
N VAL A 222 -15.10 3.03 -3.98
CA VAL A 222 -15.83 1.82 -3.62
C VAL A 222 -16.51 1.96 -2.26
N SER A 223 -17.69 1.36 -2.12
CA SER A 223 -18.49 1.49 -0.91
C SER A 223 -17.85 0.84 0.30
N ASN A 224 -17.85 1.57 1.42
CA ASN A 224 -17.50 1.00 2.70
C ASN A 224 -18.63 0.08 3.17
N GLY A 225 -18.31 -1.19 3.33
CA GLY A 225 -19.22 -2.24 3.73
C GLY A 225 -19.49 -2.29 5.23
N GLN A 226 -18.70 -1.59 6.05
CA GLN A 226 -18.89 -1.52 7.51
C GLN A 226 -18.29 -0.24 8.10
N SER A 227 -19.12 0.53 8.82
CA SER A 227 -18.68 1.66 9.64
C SER A 227 -19.39 1.60 11.00
N PRO A 228 -18.68 1.71 12.14
CA PRO A 228 -17.22 1.89 12.28
C PRO A 228 -16.41 0.63 11.91
N PRO A 229 -15.07 0.74 11.72
CA PRO A 229 -14.22 -0.44 11.52
C PRO A 229 -14.18 -1.34 12.76
N VAL A 230 -13.76 -2.59 12.56
CA VAL A 230 -13.56 -3.55 13.65
C VAL A 230 -12.13 -3.43 14.19
N VAL A 231 -11.97 -3.43 15.51
CA VAL A 231 -10.66 -3.56 16.16
C VAL A 231 -10.19 -5.01 16.03
N PHE A 232 -8.93 -5.19 15.62
CA PHE A 232 -8.37 -6.46 15.17
C PHE A 232 -7.01 -6.75 15.85
N PRO A 233 -6.74 -7.98 16.35
CA PRO A 233 -7.64 -9.14 16.35
C PRO A 233 -8.89 -8.91 17.22
N ILE A 234 -10.00 -9.54 16.83
CA ILE A 234 -11.20 -9.54 17.68
C ILE A 234 -10.80 -10.31 18.94
N PRO A 235 -10.92 -9.72 20.15
CA PRO A 235 -10.69 -10.46 21.38
C PRO A 235 -11.58 -11.71 21.38
N GLU A 236 -11.03 -12.87 21.75
CA GLU A 236 -11.88 -14.04 22.02
C GLU A 236 -12.71 -13.73 23.28
N ASP A 237 -14.03 -13.73 23.14
CA ASP A 237 -15.00 -13.59 24.25
C ASP A 237 -15.00 -14.84 25.14
#